data_AF-A0A061AJF4-F1
#
_entry.id   AF-A0A061AJF4-F1
#
_cell.length_a   1.000
_cell.length_b   1.000
_cell.length_c   1.000
_cell.angle_alpha   90.00
_cell.angle_beta   90.00
_cell.angle_gamma   90.00
#
_symmetry.space_group_name_H-M   'P 1'
#
loop_
_entity.id
_entity.type
_entity.pdbx_description
1 polymer ?
#
loop_
_entity_poly.entity_id
_entity_poly.type
_entity_poly.pdbx_seq_one_letter_code
_entity_poly.pdbx_strand_id
1 'polypeptide(L)'
;MNKKTNLSRIQKLHNIFCKLYLEKYQEELTLIEENENLIVFKSEKGIYQIEHFISNRIRIVFPDYHGEIDYFRYYFGEILGTNYEICDTSDFLEYTLSFVDKIIMKHS
;
A
#
# COMPACT_ATOMS: atom_id res chain seq x y z
N MET A 1 -19.32 1.97 11.30
CA MET A 1 -18.24 1.20 10.67
C MET A 1 -17.39 0.57 11.76
N ASN A 2 -17.10 -0.73 11.69
CA ASN A 2 -16.61 -1.52 12.83
C ASN A 2 -15.07 -1.39 12.99
N LYS A 3 -14.60 -0.93 14.15
CA LYS A 3 -13.18 -0.54 14.38
C LYS A 3 -12.17 -1.67 14.10
N LYS A 4 -12.53 -2.92 14.42
CA LYS A 4 -11.70 -4.11 14.15
C LYS A 4 -11.46 -4.38 12.66
N THR A 5 -12.37 -3.95 11.78
CA THR A 5 -12.26 -4.22 10.34
C THR A 5 -11.29 -3.31 9.61
N ASN A 6 -10.95 -2.13 10.16
CA ASN A 6 -10.00 -1.21 9.52
C ASN A 6 -8.55 -1.62 9.79
N LEU A 7 -8.22 -1.95 11.04
CA LEU A 7 -6.91 -2.50 11.42
C LEU A 7 -6.54 -3.71 10.55
N SER A 8 -7.51 -4.61 10.35
CA SER A 8 -7.32 -5.79 9.49
C SER A 8 -6.99 -5.45 8.04
N ARG A 9 -7.44 -4.32 7.50
CA ARG A 9 -7.19 -3.96 6.09
C ARG A 9 -5.79 -3.41 5.90
N ILE A 10 -5.38 -2.46 6.73
CA ILE A 10 -4.03 -1.90 6.69
C ILE A 10 -3.01 -3.02 6.90
N GLN A 11 -3.25 -3.91 7.87
CA GLN A 11 -2.35 -5.04 8.13
C GLN A 11 -2.25 -6.01 6.96
N LYS A 12 -3.36 -6.36 6.33
CA LYS A 12 -3.33 -7.24 5.16
C LYS A 12 -2.68 -6.57 3.95
N LEU A 13 -2.99 -5.29 3.71
CA LEU A 13 -2.38 -4.53 2.63
C LEU A 13 -0.87 -4.39 2.83
N HIS A 14 -0.40 -4.18 4.07
CA HIS A 14 1.04 -4.16 4.35
C HIS A 14 1.71 -5.46 3.99
N ASN A 15 1.11 -6.60 4.36
CA ASN A 15 1.74 -7.90 4.12
C ASN A 15 1.90 -8.14 2.61
N ILE A 16 0.90 -7.74 1.83
CA ILE A 16 0.93 -7.79 0.38
C ILE A 16 2.01 -6.85 -0.17
N PHE A 17 2.06 -5.60 0.32
CA PHE A 17 3.05 -4.62 -0.08
C PHE A 17 4.48 -5.11 0.17
N CYS A 18 4.79 -5.58 1.39
CA CYS A 18 6.10 -6.11 1.74
C CYS A 18 6.49 -7.32 0.88
N LYS A 19 5.54 -8.23 0.62
CA LYS A 19 5.77 -9.39 -0.25
C LYS A 19 6.11 -8.96 -1.68
N LEU A 20 5.33 -8.06 -2.26
CA LEU A 20 5.56 -7.54 -3.62
C LEU A 20 6.87 -6.76 -3.71
N TYR A 21 7.21 -6.00 -2.67
CA TYR A 21 8.48 -5.29 -2.57
C TYR A 21 9.65 -6.27 -2.59
N LEU A 22 9.61 -7.30 -1.74
CA LEU A 22 10.62 -8.35 -1.70
C LEU A 22 10.76 -9.07 -3.03
N GLU A 23 9.66 -9.47 -3.67
CA GLU A 23 9.69 -10.14 -4.97
C GLU A 23 10.33 -9.26 -6.05
N LYS A 24 10.02 -7.96 -6.07
CA LYS A 24 10.50 -7.03 -7.10
C LYS A 24 11.94 -6.58 -6.89
N TYR A 25 12.33 -6.30 -5.66
CA TYR A 25 13.60 -5.64 -5.32
C TYR A 25 14.60 -6.56 -4.62
N GLN A 26 14.19 -7.77 -4.24
CA GLN A 26 15.03 -8.72 -3.49
C GLN A 26 15.54 -8.12 -2.17
N GLU A 27 14.72 -7.26 -1.56
CA GLU A 27 15.01 -6.51 -0.33
C GLU A 27 13.82 -6.61 0.63
N GLU A 28 14.10 -6.81 1.92
CA GLU A 28 13.07 -6.79 2.96
C GLU A 28 12.89 -5.39 3.55
N LEU A 29 11.63 -5.00 3.76
CA LEU A 29 11.30 -3.77 4.46
C LEU A 29 11.39 -3.96 5.97
N THR A 30 12.10 -3.07 6.66
CA THR A 30 12.20 -3.07 8.12
C THR A 30 11.04 -2.27 8.72
N LEU A 31 10.23 -2.90 9.56
CA LEU A 31 9.14 -2.24 10.30
C LEU A 31 9.72 -1.23 11.32
N ILE A 32 9.25 0.02 11.26
CA ILE A 32 9.67 1.11 12.16
C ILE A 32 8.56 1.48 13.15
N GLU A 33 7.32 1.58 12.65
CA GLU A 33 6.16 1.95 13.46
C GLU A 33 4.93 1.18 12.99
N GLU A 34 4.12 0.71 13.93
CA GLU A 34 2.79 0.16 13.67
C GLU A 34 1.81 0.70 14.71
N ASN A 35 0.77 1.35 14.23
CA ASN A 35 -0.39 1.74 15.02
C ASN A 35 -1.68 1.47 14.24
N GLU A 36 -2.82 1.87 14.80
CA GLU A 36 -4.11 1.51 14.24
C GLU A 36 -4.44 2.11 12.86
N ASN A 37 -3.77 3.20 12.51
CA ASN A 37 -4.04 3.95 11.28
C ASN A 37 -2.79 4.11 10.41
N LEU A 38 -1.62 3.63 10.84
CA LEU A 38 -0.36 3.87 10.15
C LEU A 38 0.59 2.71 10.38
N ILE A 39 1.25 2.28 9.30
CA ILE A 39 2.41 1.40 9.35
C ILE A 39 3.55 2.05 8.57
N VAL A 40 4.72 2.16 9.20
CA VAL A 40 5.91 2.80 8.63
C VAL A 40 7.01 1.77 8.46
N PHE A 41 7.63 1.78 7.28
CA PHE A 41 8.74 0.91 6.93
C PHE A 41 9.95 1.68 6.46
N LYS A 42 11.12 1.06 6.56
CA LYS A 42 12.39 1.55 6.01
C LYS A 42 13.03 0.51 5.09
N SER A 43 13.62 1.01 4.02
CA SER A 43 14.53 0.31 3.09
C SER A 43 15.83 1.10 2.95
N GLU A 44 16.77 0.61 2.15
CA GLU A 44 17.92 1.39 1.68
C GLU A 44 17.49 2.62 0.85
N LYS A 45 16.33 2.56 0.19
CA LYS A 45 15.80 3.63 -0.66
C LYS A 45 14.99 4.69 0.08
N GLY A 46 14.68 4.47 1.36
CA GLY A 46 13.97 5.44 2.19
C GLY A 46 12.80 4.85 2.97
N ILE A 47 11.84 5.73 3.29
CA ILE A 47 10.70 5.45 4.16
C ILE A 47 9.43 5.25 3.34
N TYR A 48 8.66 4.23 3.68
CA TYR A 48 7.32 3.99 3.14
C TYR A 48 6.30 4.04 4.26
N GLN A 49 5.07 4.40 3.90
CA GLN A 49 3.97 4.43 4.85
C GLN A 49 2.72 3.81 4.24
N ILE A 50 1.95 3.09 5.04
CA ILE A 50 0.60 2.66 4.67
C ILE A 50 -0.32 3.20 5.74
N GLU A 51 -1.17 4.16 5.35
CA GLU A 51 -1.98 4.92 6.29
C GLU A 51 -3.47 4.88 5.94
N HIS A 52 -4.31 4.85 6.97
CA HIS A 52 -5.72 5.15 6.85
C HIS A 52 -5.89 6.68 6.82
N PHE A 53 -5.69 7.26 5.64
CA PHE A 53 -5.66 8.71 5.44
C PHE A 53 -6.99 9.40 5.78
N ILE A 54 -8.11 8.88 5.24
CA ILE A 54 -9.47 9.37 5.53
C ILE A 54 -10.44 8.19 5.65
N SER A 55 -11.63 8.42 6.21
CA SER A 55 -12.58 7.36 6.62
C SER A 55 -12.74 6.19 5.64
N ASN A 56 -12.76 6.45 4.33
CA ASN A 56 -12.98 5.45 3.28
C ASN A 56 -11.77 5.21 2.34
N ARG A 57 -10.57 5.68 2.70
CA ARG A 57 -9.36 5.51 1.87
C ARG A 57 -8.14 5.07 2.67
N ILE A 58 -7.30 4.27 2.03
CA ILE A 58 -5.95 3.95 2.47
C ILE A 58 -4.97 4.54 1.46
N ARG A 59 -3.88 5.13 1.97
CA ARG A 59 -2.79 5.69 1.17
C ARG A 59 -1.54 4.86 1.38
N ILE A 60 -0.77 4.66 0.32
CA ILE A 60 0.60 4.15 0.34
C ILE A 60 1.53 5.29 -0.05
N VAL A 61 2.44 5.68 0.83
CA VAL A 61 3.44 6.74 0.61
C VAL A 61 4.79 6.10 0.30
N PHE A 62 5.48 6.64 -0.68
CA PHE A 62 6.77 6.21 -1.20
C PHE A 62 7.83 7.30 -0.91
N PRO A 63 9.12 6.93 -0.80
CA PRO A 63 10.19 7.92 -0.79
C PRO A 63 10.22 8.67 -2.13
N ASP A 64 10.55 9.97 -2.07
CA ASP A 64 10.54 10.87 -3.23
C ASP A 64 11.31 10.29 -4.44
N TYR A 65 10.57 10.04 -5.52
CA TYR A 65 11.06 9.76 -6.87
C TYR A 65 12.06 8.60 -7.02
N HIS A 66 11.59 7.41 -6.68
CA HIS A 66 12.06 6.19 -7.33
C HIS A 66 10.86 5.56 -8.05
N GLY A 67 11.00 5.11 -9.31
CA GLY A 67 9.93 4.51 -10.14
C GLY A 67 9.27 3.24 -9.57
N GLU A 68 9.41 3.00 -8.27
CA GLU A 68 8.69 2.03 -7.47
C GLU A 68 7.20 2.32 -7.44
N ILE A 69 6.82 3.59 -7.33
CA ILE A 69 5.41 3.99 -7.38
C ILE A 69 4.75 3.53 -8.69
N ASP A 70 5.44 3.61 -9.82
CA ASP A 70 4.92 3.18 -11.13
C ASP A 70 4.67 1.66 -11.16
N TYR A 71 5.56 0.88 -10.56
CA TYR A 71 5.39 -0.58 -10.46
C TYR A 71 4.15 -0.94 -9.66
N PHE A 72 3.99 -0.37 -8.46
CA PHE A 72 2.83 -0.65 -7.61
C PHE A 72 1.53 -0.12 -8.24
N ARG A 73 1.58 1.05 -8.87
CA ARG A 73 0.46 1.60 -9.63
C ARG A 73 0.01 0.66 -10.74
N TYR A 74 0.94 0.17 -11.55
CA TYR A 74 0.63 -0.77 -12.62
C TYR A 74 0.06 -2.09 -12.07
N TYR A 75 0.74 -2.68 -11.08
CA TYR A 75 0.34 -3.94 -10.49
C TYR A 75 -1.07 -3.89 -9.90
N PHE A 76 -1.36 -2.85 -9.11
CA PHE A 76 -2.67 -2.68 -8.51
C PHE A 76 -3.72 -2.27 -9.55
N GLY A 77 -3.37 -1.49 -10.56
CA GLY A 77 -4.24 -1.15 -11.69
C GLY A 77 -4.73 -2.37 -12.48
N GLU A 78 -3.85 -3.34 -12.72
CA GLU A 78 -4.20 -4.61 -13.39
C GLU A 78 -5.24 -5.41 -12.59
N ILE A 79 -5.20 -5.38 -11.25
CA ILE A 79 -6.22 -6.04 -10.40
C ILE A 79 -7.61 -5.43 -10.61
N LEU A 80 -7.68 -4.13 -10.91
CA LEU A 80 -8.95 -3.45 -11.20
C LEU A 80 -9.43 -3.63 -12.63
N GLY A 81 -8.58 -4.07 -13.55
CA GLY A 81 -8.84 -3.98 -14.98
C GLY A 81 -8.91 -2.52 -15.47
N THR A 82 -8.39 -1.59 -14.67
CA THR A 82 -8.33 -0.16 -14.99
C THR A 82 -6.91 0.32 -14.73
N ASN A 83 -6.17 0.62 -15.79
CA ASN A 83 -4.80 1.14 -15.67
C ASN A 83 -4.72 2.56 -15.07
N TYR A 84 -5.86 3.19 -14.72
CA TYR A 84 -5.96 4.65 -14.51
C TYR A 84 -6.92 5.15 -13.41
N GLU A 85 -7.56 4.30 -12.60
CA GLU A 85 -8.46 4.78 -11.50
C GLU A 85 -7.72 5.04 -10.17
N ILE A 86 -6.40 5.20 -10.22
CA ILE A 86 -5.58 5.43 -9.04
C ILE A 86 -5.36 6.94 -8.93
N CYS A 87 -5.66 7.53 -7.77
CA CYS A 87 -5.21 8.89 -7.47
C CYS A 87 -3.74 8.77 -7.06
N ASP A 88 -2.86 9.20 -7.95
CA ASP A 88 -1.42 9.11 -7.83
C ASP A 88 -0.75 10.48 -7.95
N THR A 89 0.16 10.76 -7.04
CA THR A 89 1.16 11.81 -7.19
C THR A 89 2.52 11.14 -7.42
N SER A 90 3.61 11.91 -7.35
CA SER A 90 4.97 11.38 -7.41
C SER A 90 5.38 10.54 -6.20
N ASP A 91 4.65 10.65 -5.10
CA ASP A 91 5.03 10.17 -3.77
C ASP A 91 3.96 9.34 -3.07
N PHE A 92 2.73 9.25 -3.59
CA PHE A 92 1.71 8.37 -3.01
C PHE A 92 0.70 7.77 -4.00
N LEU A 93 0.08 6.66 -3.55
CA LEU A 93 -1.06 6.02 -4.18
C LEU A 93 -2.22 5.94 -3.18
N GLU A 94 -3.42 6.33 -3.60
CA GLU A 94 -4.62 6.27 -2.77
C GLU A 94 -5.70 5.32 -3.31
N TYR A 95 -6.27 4.52 -2.40
CA TYR A 95 -7.27 3.51 -2.72
C TYR A 95 -8.49 3.60 -1.83
N THR A 96 -9.68 3.39 -2.41
CA THR A 96 -10.89 3.18 -1.63
C THR A 96 -10.80 1.87 -0.84
N LEU A 97 -11.49 1.77 0.29
CA LEU A 97 -11.54 0.51 1.05
C LEU A 97 -12.06 -0.67 0.20
N SER A 98 -13.01 -0.41 -0.72
CA SER A 98 -13.53 -1.43 -1.64
C SER A 98 -12.45 -1.97 -2.58
N PHE A 99 -11.50 -1.12 -2.99
CA PHE A 99 -10.39 -1.58 -3.81
C PHE A 99 -9.36 -2.35 -2.98
N VAL A 100 -9.01 -1.85 -1.79
CA VAL A 100 -8.14 -2.58 -0.87
C VAL A 100 -8.68 -3.99 -0.60
N ASP A 101 -10.00 -4.14 -0.44
CA ASP A 101 -10.64 -5.45 -0.28
C ASP A 101 -10.42 -6.36 -1.50
N LYS A 102 -10.45 -5.85 -2.74
CA LYS A 102 -10.13 -6.63 -3.95
C LYS A 102 -8.67 -7.06 -4.00
N ILE A 103 -7.72 -6.17 -3.66
CA ILE A 103 -6.29 -6.50 -3.57
C ILE A 103 -6.13 -7.65 -2.56
N ILE A 104 -6.72 -7.52 -1.38
CA ILE A 104 -6.66 -8.55 -0.33
C ILE A 104 -7.23 -9.88 -0.84
N MET A 105 -8.40 -9.87 -1.49
CA MET A 105 -9.02 -11.09 -2.05
C MET A 105 -8.15 -11.77 -3.11
N LYS A 106 -7.40 -11.01 -3.93
CA LYS A 106 -6.51 -11.56 -4.96
C LYS A 106 -5.28 -12.27 -4.37
N HIS A 107 -4.90 -11.91 -3.15
CA HIS A 107 -3.69 -12.38 -2.46
C HIS A 107 -3.97 -13.26 -1.23
N SER A 108 -5.24 -13.58 -0.95
CA SER A 108 -5.67 -14.53 0.09
C SER A 108 -5.68 -15.95 -0.47
#